data_AF-G9FFD6-F1
#
_entry.id   AF-G9FFD6-F1
#
_cell.length_a   1.000
_cell.length_b   1.000
_cell.length_c   1.000
_cell.angle_alpha   90.00
_cell.angle_beta   90.00
_cell.angle_gamma   90.00
#
_symmetry.space_group_name_H-M   'P 1'
#
loop_
_entity.id
_entity.type
_entity.pdbx_description
1 polymer ?
#
loop_
_entity_poly.entity_id
_entity_poly.type
_entity_poly.pdbx_seq_one_letter_code
_entity_poly.pdbx_strand_id
1 'polypeptide(L)'
;MKTKKVVVGALVAMLSLSVCSLAPVAAAGETVQISVGKTSAEAGAAFSVDVSLADIPSSGIQALDFAVTYDSKVLTIESVEQGALINKSAETADKSASLSPLFESSINKSEGYVSMIWSTSTDDASYWLKGDGVFCTIKGTVVSGAANGTESALKIVPISRETYAGSGSSNGDIGCGYEKDGKPVKIATAVSNGSVTVGSIVTTTTTQPPTSRIVRGDANCDGTIDMGDAVLIMQSLANPNKYGLDGTDSKHITSQGQLNGDVDEDVAGLTSNDALKIQKFLLKLITEL
;
A
#
# COMPACT_ATOMS: atom_id res chain seq x y z
N MET A 1 -13.05 14.58 76.49
CA MET A 1 -12.44 15.86 76.09
C MET A 1 -10.94 15.67 75.98
N LYS A 2 -10.32 16.10 74.85
CA LYS A 2 -8.98 16.74 74.72
C LYS A 2 -7.76 15.93 75.28
N THR A 3 -6.61 15.72 74.62
CA THR A 3 -5.83 16.64 73.79
C THR A 3 -4.61 15.93 73.16
N LYS A 4 -4.44 16.11 71.85
CA LYS A 4 -3.23 16.39 71.01
C LYS A 4 -1.79 15.99 71.41
N LYS A 5 -1.13 15.33 70.41
CA LYS A 5 0.17 15.60 69.71
C LYS A 5 1.49 15.50 70.54
N VAL A 6 2.61 14.95 70.03
CA VAL A 6 3.53 15.41 68.95
C VAL A 6 4.55 14.25 68.69
N VAL A 7 4.67 13.63 67.50
CA VAL A 7 5.56 13.87 66.32
C VAL A 7 7.06 14.05 66.63
N VAL A 8 7.92 13.18 66.09
CA VAL A 8 9.19 13.40 65.31
C VAL A 8 9.71 11.98 65.00
N GLY A 9 10.12 11.53 63.82
CA GLY A 9 10.45 12.18 62.55
C GLY A 9 11.60 11.39 61.93
N ALA A 10 11.41 10.82 60.75
CA ALA A 10 12.51 10.46 59.85
C ALA A 10 11.95 10.49 58.42
N LEU A 11 12.23 11.60 57.73
CA LEU A 11 12.15 11.69 56.29
C LEU A 11 13.11 10.67 55.69
N VAL A 12 12.63 9.87 54.74
CA VAL A 12 13.45 9.51 53.57
C VAL A 12 12.70 10.04 52.37
N ALA A 13 13.29 11.07 51.76
CA ALA A 13 12.85 11.64 50.51
C ALA A 13 13.02 10.58 49.41
N MET A 14 11.92 9.95 48.99
CA MET A 14 11.86 9.35 47.67
C MET A 14 11.65 10.49 46.68
N LEU A 15 12.71 10.89 45.98
CA LEU A 15 12.55 11.48 44.65
C LEU A 15 11.98 10.35 43.77
N SER A 16 10.66 10.22 43.74
CA SER A 16 9.99 9.56 42.63
C SER A 16 10.12 10.51 41.45
N LEU A 17 11.09 10.24 40.57
CA LEU A 17 11.07 10.76 39.21
C LEU A 17 9.78 10.24 38.58
N SER A 18 8.75 11.06 38.64
CA SER A 18 7.58 10.96 37.80
C SER A 18 8.09 11.02 36.36
N VAL A 19 8.23 9.85 35.74
CA VAL A 19 8.30 9.73 34.29
C VAL A 19 7.02 10.35 33.77
N CYS A 20 7.08 11.62 33.37
CA CYS A 20 6.10 12.19 32.45
C CYS A 20 6.16 11.32 31.20
N SER A 21 5.20 10.40 31.06
CA SER A 21 4.89 9.79 29.78
C SER A 21 4.56 10.94 28.83
N LEU A 22 5.51 11.33 28.00
CA LEU A 22 5.31 12.33 26.96
C LEU A 22 4.24 11.77 26.03
N ALA A 23 3.00 12.21 26.24
CA ALA A 23 1.92 11.88 25.35
C ALA A 23 2.31 12.42 23.96
N PRO A 24 2.27 11.58 22.91
CA PRO A 24 2.59 12.02 21.57
C PRO A 24 1.65 13.14 21.15
N VAL A 25 2.19 14.15 20.46
CA VAL A 25 1.38 15.19 19.84
C VAL A 25 0.93 14.67 18.49
N ALA A 26 -0.37 14.66 18.21
CA ALA A 26 -0.91 14.24 16.92
C ALA A 26 -0.73 15.34 15.87
N ALA A 27 -0.27 15.00 14.67
CA ALA A 27 -0.38 15.90 13.52
C ALA A 27 -1.86 16.11 13.18
N ALA A 28 -2.30 17.36 13.02
CA ALA A 28 -3.69 17.67 12.72
C ALA A 28 -4.03 17.28 11.27
N GLY A 29 -4.90 16.29 11.08
CA GLY A 29 -5.57 16.00 9.80
C GLY A 29 -4.76 15.22 8.75
N GLU A 30 -3.58 14.70 9.09
CA GLU A 30 -2.71 13.95 8.16
C GLU A 30 -2.82 12.44 8.42
N THR A 31 -3.17 11.65 7.40
CA THR A 31 -3.30 10.18 7.48
C THR A 31 -2.53 9.52 6.35
N VAL A 32 -1.55 8.69 6.71
CA VAL A 32 -0.78 7.88 5.75
C VAL A 32 -1.55 6.61 5.43
N GLN A 33 -1.71 6.31 4.14
CA GLN A 33 -2.30 5.06 3.68
C GLN A 33 -1.21 3.99 3.61
N ILE A 34 -1.45 2.82 4.20
CA ILE A 34 -0.60 1.63 4.10
C ILE A 34 -1.40 0.54 3.41
N SER A 35 -0.92 0.01 2.30
CA SER A 35 -1.64 -1.02 1.55
C SER A 35 -0.77 -2.22 1.22
N VAL A 36 -1.31 -3.43 1.35
CA VAL A 36 -0.69 -4.65 0.81
C VAL A 36 -1.44 -5.06 -0.46
N GLY A 37 -0.68 -5.40 -1.51
CA GLY A 37 -1.23 -5.88 -2.77
C GLY A 37 -1.97 -7.22 -2.65
N LYS A 38 -2.72 -7.55 -3.71
CA LYS A 38 -3.39 -8.85 -3.86
C LYS A 38 -2.76 -9.62 -5.00
N THR A 39 -2.64 -10.93 -4.85
CA THR A 39 -2.10 -11.80 -5.89
C THR A 39 -2.71 -13.20 -5.81
N SER A 40 -2.34 -14.05 -6.75
CA SER A 40 -2.69 -15.47 -6.75
C SER A 40 -1.47 -16.30 -7.11
N ALA A 41 -1.38 -17.50 -6.54
CA ALA A 41 -0.34 -18.47 -6.88
C ALA A 41 -0.85 -19.89 -6.67
N GLU A 42 -0.42 -20.81 -7.52
CA GLU A 42 -0.72 -22.24 -7.37
C GLU A 42 -0.10 -22.80 -6.08
N ALA A 43 -0.67 -23.89 -5.57
CA ALA A 43 -0.10 -24.58 -4.42
C ALA A 43 1.34 -25.03 -4.72
N GLY A 44 2.28 -24.67 -3.84
CA GLY A 44 3.71 -24.91 -4.03
C GLY A 44 4.44 -23.85 -4.86
N ALA A 45 3.73 -22.87 -5.45
CA ALA A 45 4.34 -21.80 -6.23
C ALA A 45 4.68 -20.58 -5.36
N ALA A 46 5.70 -19.83 -5.81
CA ALA A 46 6.09 -18.57 -5.22
C ALA A 46 5.07 -17.46 -5.56
N PHE A 47 4.95 -16.48 -4.66
CA PHE A 47 4.20 -15.25 -4.87
C PHE A 47 5.02 -14.04 -4.41
N SER A 48 4.61 -12.87 -4.91
CA SER A 48 5.17 -11.58 -4.53
C SER A 48 4.04 -10.57 -4.38
N VAL A 49 4.07 -9.77 -3.32
CA VAL A 49 3.13 -8.67 -3.07
C VAL A 49 3.85 -7.44 -2.57
N ASP A 50 3.49 -6.30 -3.12
CA ASP A 50 4.05 -5.02 -2.67
C ASP A 50 3.28 -4.50 -1.45
N VAL A 51 4.02 -3.85 -0.57
CA VAL A 51 3.50 -3.01 0.50
C VAL A 51 3.82 -1.57 0.14
N SER A 52 2.78 -0.76 -0.03
CA SER A 52 2.89 0.62 -0.52
C SER A 52 2.42 1.62 0.54
N LEU A 53 3.05 2.80 0.52
CA LEU A 53 2.62 3.97 1.27
C LEU A 53 2.11 5.02 0.32
N ALA A 54 1.02 5.69 0.70
CA ALA A 54 0.50 6.84 -0.02
C ALA A 54 0.05 7.93 0.96
N ASP A 55 -0.14 9.13 0.44
CA ASP A 55 -0.50 10.33 1.21
C ASP A 55 0.52 10.64 2.31
N ILE A 56 1.82 10.40 2.05
CA ILE A 56 2.88 10.76 3.00
C ILE A 56 2.92 12.29 3.15
N PRO A 57 2.75 12.83 4.38
CA PRO A 57 2.78 14.27 4.58
C PRO A 57 4.09 14.89 4.13
N SER A 58 4.04 16.17 3.76
CA SER A 58 5.26 16.92 3.39
C SER A 58 6.31 16.97 4.51
N SER A 59 5.91 16.79 5.78
CA SER A 59 6.82 16.62 6.92
C SER A 59 7.64 15.33 6.83
N GLY A 60 7.15 14.31 6.12
CA GLY A 60 7.77 13.00 5.98
C GLY A 60 7.59 12.10 7.19
N ILE A 61 8.12 10.88 7.08
CA ILE A 61 8.10 9.87 8.14
C ILE A 61 9.56 9.52 8.47
N GLN A 62 9.94 9.69 9.73
CA GLN A 62 11.27 9.36 10.26
C GLN A 62 11.29 7.97 10.92
N ALA A 63 10.14 7.47 11.37
CA ALA A 63 9.98 6.14 11.93
C ALA A 63 8.62 5.52 11.55
N LEU A 64 8.65 4.28 11.07
CA LEU A 64 7.50 3.47 10.71
C LEU A 64 7.69 2.04 11.22
N ASP A 65 6.72 1.52 11.99
CA ASP A 65 6.68 0.11 12.39
C ASP A 65 5.27 -0.49 12.27
N PHE A 66 5.18 -1.67 11.67
CA PHE A 66 3.96 -2.47 11.61
C PHE A 66 4.29 -3.94 11.34
N ALA A 67 3.28 -4.79 11.44
CA ALA A 67 3.38 -6.18 11.02
C ALA A 67 2.34 -6.50 9.95
N VAL A 68 2.65 -7.50 9.13
CA VAL A 68 1.68 -8.18 8.28
C VAL A 68 1.50 -9.59 8.81
N THR A 69 0.26 -9.94 9.17
CA THR A 69 -0.12 -11.29 9.60
C THR A 69 -0.71 -12.06 8.43
N TYR A 70 -0.50 -13.38 8.44
CA TYR A 70 -0.94 -14.31 7.39
C TYR A 70 -1.27 -15.68 8.00
N ASP A 71 -2.02 -16.51 7.27
CA ASP A 71 -2.23 -17.90 7.68
C ASP A 71 -1.01 -18.76 7.33
N SER A 72 -0.21 -19.12 8.34
CA SER A 72 1.00 -19.95 8.17
C SER A 72 0.71 -21.38 7.69
N LYS A 73 -0.55 -21.82 7.71
CA LYS A 73 -0.97 -23.11 7.11
C LYS A 73 -1.16 -23.01 5.60
N VAL A 74 -1.35 -21.81 5.07
CA VAL A 74 -1.59 -21.56 3.64
C VAL A 74 -0.37 -20.93 2.97
N LEU A 75 0.32 -20.02 3.64
CA LEU A 75 1.45 -19.27 3.10
C LEU A 75 2.70 -19.45 3.96
N THR A 76 3.87 -19.42 3.32
CA THR A 76 5.16 -19.25 3.98
C THR A 76 5.81 -17.98 3.45
N ILE A 77 6.07 -17.00 4.31
CA ILE A 77 6.89 -15.84 3.93
C ILE A 77 8.38 -16.21 4.00
N GLU A 78 9.11 -15.87 2.95
CA GLU A 78 10.51 -16.26 2.77
C GLU A 78 11.46 -15.08 2.92
N SER A 79 11.08 -13.93 2.35
CA SER A 79 11.87 -12.70 2.44
C SER A 79 10.98 -11.46 2.36
N VAL A 80 11.54 -10.35 2.82
CA VAL A 80 11.02 -9.01 2.57
C VAL A 80 12.14 -8.19 1.98
N GLU A 81 11.89 -7.62 0.81
CA GLU A 81 12.85 -6.78 0.10
C GLU A 81 12.49 -5.31 0.26
N GLN A 82 13.48 -4.48 0.54
CA GLN A 82 13.31 -3.04 0.60
C GLN A 82 12.77 -2.49 -0.72
N GLY A 83 11.72 -1.66 -0.65
CA GLY A 83 11.10 -1.02 -1.79
C GLY A 83 11.77 0.29 -2.19
N ALA A 84 11.41 0.79 -3.37
CA ALA A 84 12.02 1.98 -3.97
C ALA A 84 11.72 3.29 -3.22
N LEU A 85 10.69 3.31 -2.37
CA LEU A 85 10.36 4.47 -1.53
C LEU A 85 11.46 4.77 -0.50
N ILE A 86 12.20 3.76 -0.05
CA ILE A 86 13.28 3.94 0.91
C ILE A 86 14.52 4.45 0.18
N ASN A 87 14.83 5.73 0.42
CA ASN A 87 16.01 6.37 -0.13
C ASN A 87 17.30 5.81 0.49
N LYS A 88 18.08 5.06 -0.29
CA LYS A 88 19.35 4.47 0.15
C LYS A 88 20.40 5.50 0.59
N SER A 89 20.29 6.76 0.16
CA SER A 89 21.24 7.79 0.63
C SER A 89 21.08 8.09 2.13
N ALA A 90 19.96 7.74 2.75
CA ALA A 90 19.76 7.87 4.20
C ALA A 90 20.79 7.07 5.00
N GLU A 91 21.22 5.90 4.52
CA GLU A 91 22.23 5.07 5.20
C GLU A 91 23.61 5.75 5.27
N THR A 92 23.90 6.65 4.32
CA THR A 92 25.16 7.41 4.34
C THR A 92 25.12 8.58 5.32
N ALA A 93 23.92 9.14 5.56
CA ALA A 93 23.70 10.23 6.50
C ALA A 93 23.60 9.72 7.95
N ASP A 94 23.05 8.52 8.12
CA ASP A 94 22.86 7.87 9.41
C ASP A 94 23.97 6.86 9.70
N LYS A 95 24.92 7.23 10.57
CA LYS A 95 26.04 6.35 10.92
C LYS A 95 25.61 5.07 11.65
N SER A 96 24.44 5.07 12.29
CA SER A 96 23.91 3.87 12.96
C SER A 96 23.52 2.77 11.98
N ALA A 97 23.32 3.10 10.69
CA ALA A 97 23.08 2.15 9.61
C ALA A 97 24.18 1.07 9.48
N SER A 98 25.39 1.36 9.96
CA SER A 98 26.50 0.40 10.01
C SER A 98 26.36 -0.68 11.09
N LEU A 99 25.50 -0.46 12.08
CA LEU A 99 25.22 -1.38 13.19
C LEU A 99 23.89 -2.11 12.99
N SER A 100 22.87 -1.41 12.50
CA SER A 100 21.55 -1.94 12.18
C SER A 100 21.01 -1.20 10.95
N PRO A 101 20.60 -1.90 9.88
CA PRO A 101 20.09 -1.26 8.67
C PRO A 101 18.87 -0.38 8.97
N LEU A 102 18.67 0.67 8.18
CA LEU A 102 17.53 1.57 8.39
C LEU A 102 16.19 0.88 8.11
N PHE A 103 16.16 -0.09 7.19
CA PHE A 103 15.03 -0.98 6.95
C PHE A 103 15.33 -2.38 7.47
N GLU A 104 14.48 -2.88 8.35
CA GLU A 104 14.60 -4.23 8.89
C GLU A 104 13.26 -4.96 8.81
N SER A 105 13.34 -6.27 8.62
CA SER A 105 12.19 -7.15 8.72
C SER A 105 12.51 -8.37 9.57
N SER A 106 11.51 -8.90 10.27
CA SER A 106 11.62 -10.12 11.06
C SER A 106 10.43 -11.02 10.78
N ILE A 107 10.72 -12.21 10.27
CA ILE A 107 9.71 -13.18 9.83
C ILE A 107 9.56 -14.24 10.92
N ASN A 108 8.37 -14.36 11.49
CA ASN A 108 7.98 -15.47 12.37
C ASN A 108 7.07 -16.42 11.60
N LYS A 109 7.67 -17.44 10.99
CA LYS A 109 6.96 -18.43 10.16
C LYS A 109 5.96 -19.26 10.97
N SER A 110 6.28 -19.58 12.22
CA SER A 110 5.42 -20.39 13.09
C SER A 110 4.14 -19.65 13.47
N GLU A 111 4.25 -18.37 13.82
CA GLU A 111 3.11 -17.57 14.28
C GLU A 111 2.38 -16.84 13.14
N GLY A 112 2.93 -16.89 11.92
CA GLY A 112 2.26 -16.33 10.74
C GLY A 112 2.30 -14.80 10.72
N TYR A 113 3.44 -14.20 11.02
CA TYR A 113 3.62 -12.76 10.84
C TYR A 113 5.01 -12.38 10.35
N VAL A 114 5.09 -11.20 9.76
CA VAL A 114 6.33 -10.49 9.47
C VAL A 114 6.23 -9.07 10.00
N SER A 115 7.16 -8.67 10.87
CA SER A 115 7.27 -7.28 11.31
C SER A 115 8.25 -6.53 10.45
N MET A 116 7.97 -5.26 10.18
CA MET A 116 8.77 -4.38 9.35
C MET A 116 8.99 -3.07 10.11
N ILE A 117 10.23 -2.61 10.11
CA ILE A 117 10.62 -1.36 10.75
C ILE A 117 11.44 -0.59 9.74
N TRP A 118 11.12 0.69 9.58
CA TRP A 118 12.03 1.65 8.99
C TRP A 118 12.24 2.80 9.97
N SER A 119 13.50 3.16 10.22
CA SER A 119 13.81 4.32 11.05
C SER A 119 15.16 4.92 10.69
N THR A 120 15.32 6.20 10.99
CA THR A 120 16.62 6.87 10.93
C THR A 120 16.78 7.86 12.07
N SER A 121 18.01 8.03 12.53
CA SER A 121 18.46 9.01 13.50
C SER A 121 18.91 10.34 12.88
N THR A 122 18.83 10.49 11.55
CA THR A 122 19.12 11.79 10.92
C THR A 122 18.01 12.81 11.21
N ASP A 123 18.41 14.01 11.61
CA ASP A 123 17.52 15.16 11.80
C ASP A 123 17.20 15.87 10.47
N ASP A 124 17.90 15.52 9.38
CA ASP A 124 17.64 16.07 8.05
C ASP A 124 16.47 15.34 7.38
N ALA A 125 15.31 15.98 7.41
CA ALA A 125 14.06 15.45 6.87
C ALA A 125 14.08 15.20 5.35
N SER A 126 15.10 15.63 4.61
CA SER A 126 15.27 15.27 3.19
C SER A 126 15.63 13.79 2.98
N TYR A 127 16.13 13.11 4.03
CA TYR A 127 16.42 11.68 4.02
C TYR A 127 15.28 10.82 4.56
N TRP A 128 14.21 11.43 5.06
CA TRP A 128 13.03 10.73 5.58
C TRP A 128 12.18 10.15 4.44
N LEU A 129 11.23 9.26 4.75
CA LEU A 129 10.27 8.80 3.74
C LEU A 129 9.41 9.98 3.27
N LYS A 130 9.31 10.15 1.95
CA LYS A 130 8.58 11.23 1.28
C LYS A 130 7.92 10.71 0.01
N GLY A 131 6.77 11.28 -0.32
CA GLY A 131 5.99 10.90 -1.50
C GLY A 131 5.41 9.50 -1.38
N ASP A 132 4.82 9.03 -2.47
CA ASP A 132 4.11 7.76 -2.50
C ASP A 132 4.95 6.69 -3.19
N GLY A 133 4.76 5.43 -2.81
CA GLY A 133 5.42 4.32 -3.51
C GLY A 133 5.51 3.03 -2.72
N VAL A 134 6.26 2.09 -3.29
CA VAL A 134 6.50 0.77 -2.69
C VAL A 134 7.52 0.90 -1.56
N PHE A 135 7.08 0.63 -0.34
CA PHE A 135 7.89 0.59 0.87
C PHE A 135 8.69 -0.72 0.97
N CYS A 136 8.06 -1.85 0.66
CA CYS A 136 8.75 -3.12 0.55
C CYS A 136 7.98 -4.09 -0.36
N THR A 137 8.62 -5.21 -0.69
CA THR A 137 7.98 -6.34 -1.36
C THR A 137 8.11 -7.58 -0.49
N ILE A 138 6.97 -8.18 -0.13
CA ILE A 138 6.91 -9.44 0.60
C ILE A 138 6.90 -10.59 -0.41
N LYS A 139 7.83 -11.54 -0.24
CA LYS A 139 7.93 -12.74 -1.07
C LYS A 139 7.71 -13.99 -0.24
N GLY A 140 6.99 -14.94 -0.80
CA GLY A 140 6.68 -16.18 -0.13
C GLY A 140 6.27 -17.28 -1.10
N THR A 141 5.86 -18.40 -0.53
CA THR A 141 5.39 -19.58 -1.27
C THR A 141 4.04 -20.02 -0.69
N VAL A 142 3.14 -20.43 -1.57
CA VAL A 142 1.89 -21.10 -1.16
C VAL A 142 2.23 -22.52 -0.73
N VAL A 143 1.75 -22.96 0.41
CA VAL A 143 1.96 -24.32 0.91
C VAL A 143 1.41 -25.33 -0.09
N SER A 144 2.17 -26.36 -0.44
CA SER A 144 1.84 -27.33 -1.51
C SER A 144 0.53 -28.12 -1.29
N GLY A 145 0.08 -28.24 -0.05
CA GLY A 145 -1.19 -28.88 0.30
C GLY A 145 -2.39 -27.93 0.40
N ALA A 146 -2.22 -26.65 0.10
CA ALA A 146 -3.30 -25.67 0.20
C ALA A 146 -4.37 -25.95 -0.88
N ALA A 147 -5.64 -25.87 -0.48
CA ALA A 147 -6.74 -26.14 -1.39
C ALA A 147 -6.93 -24.99 -2.40
N ASN A 148 -7.18 -25.32 -3.67
CA ASN A 148 -7.52 -24.35 -4.70
C ASN A 148 -8.74 -23.50 -4.28
N GLY A 149 -8.67 -22.19 -4.54
CA GLY A 149 -9.68 -21.20 -4.13
C GLY A 149 -9.56 -20.73 -2.68
N THR A 150 -8.63 -21.26 -1.89
CA THR A 150 -8.37 -20.74 -0.53
C THR A 150 -7.81 -19.32 -0.63
N GLU A 151 -8.43 -18.35 0.03
CA GLU A 151 -7.88 -17.01 0.17
C GLU A 151 -7.22 -16.86 1.54
N SER A 152 -5.93 -16.52 1.57
CA SER A 152 -5.21 -16.15 2.78
C SER A 152 -5.00 -14.63 2.81
N ALA A 153 -5.62 -13.97 3.77
CA ALA A 153 -5.46 -12.54 3.98
C ALA A 153 -4.03 -12.19 4.44
N LEU A 154 -3.54 -11.04 3.99
CA LEU A 154 -2.32 -10.39 4.46
C LEU A 154 -2.74 -9.12 5.20
N LYS A 155 -2.86 -9.22 6.54
CA LYS A 155 -3.45 -8.16 7.36
C LYS A 155 -2.38 -7.29 7.99
N ILE A 156 -2.43 -5.99 7.71
CA ILE A 156 -1.61 -4.98 8.37
C ILE A 156 -2.14 -4.81 9.79
N VAL A 157 -1.25 -4.93 10.78
CA VAL A 157 -1.57 -4.81 12.20
C VAL A 157 -0.45 -4.10 12.95
N PRO A 158 -0.73 -3.49 14.11
CA PRO A 158 0.30 -3.14 15.08
C PRO A 158 1.18 -4.34 15.42
N ILE A 159 2.48 -4.12 15.62
CA ILE A 159 3.36 -5.18 16.12
C ILE A 159 2.87 -5.58 17.52
N SER A 160 2.60 -6.88 17.70
CA SER A 160 2.16 -7.44 18.98
C SER A 160 3.30 -7.41 19.99
N ARG A 161 3.20 -6.48 20.94
CA ARG A 161 4.12 -6.30 22.06
C ARG A 161 3.39 -5.64 23.21
N GLU A 162 3.97 -5.69 24.40
CA GLU A 162 3.54 -4.80 25.48
C GLU A 162 3.94 -3.35 25.18
N THR A 163 3.16 -2.37 25.65
CA THR A 163 3.47 -0.93 25.49
C THR A 163 4.80 -0.54 26.15
N TYR A 164 5.11 -1.16 27.28
CA TYR A 164 6.41 -1.23 27.92
C TYR A 164 6.52 -2.55 28.69
N ALA A 165 7.74 -2.98 28.99
CA ALA A 165 7.97 -4.26 29.66
C ALA A 165 7.27 -4.32 31.03
N GLY A 166 6.44 -5.35 31.22
CA GLY A 166 5.65 -5.56 32.44
C GLY A 166 4.35 -4.75 32.50
N SER A 167 3.95 -4.08 31.42
CA SER A 167 2.71 -3.28 31.40
C SER A 167 1.44 -4.13 31.39
N GLY A 168 1.49 -5.38 30.91
CA GLY A 168 0.32 -6.21 30.65
C GLY A 168 -0.61 -5.66 29.56
N SER A 169 -0.24 -4.55 28.91
CA SER A 169 -1.07 -3.82 27.96
C SER A 169 -0.50 -3.93 26.56
N SER A 170 -1.26 -4.48 25.63
CA SER A 170 -0.83 -4.66 24.24
C SER A 170 -0.74 -3.33 23.49
N ASN A 171 0.25 -3.23 22.60
CA ASN A 171 0.36 -2.15 21.63
C ASN A 171 -0.84 -2.19 20.65
N GLY A 172 -1.59 -1.09 20.58
CA GLY A 172 -2.74 -0.94 19.69
C GLY A 172 -2.47 -0.08 18.45
N ASP A 173 -1.28 0.52 18.35
CA ASP A 173 -0.97 1.51 17.31
C ASP A 173 0.13 1.00 16.36
N ILE A 174 -0.02 1.33 15.07
CA ILE A 174 1.09 1.37 14.12
C ILE A 174 1.93 2.60 14.46
N GLY A 175 3.23 2.42 14.69
CA GLY A 175 4.15 3.54 14.85
C GLY A 175 4.36 4.19 13.50
N CYS A 176 3.96 5.44 13.34
CA CYS A 176 4.18 6.23 12.15
C CYS A 176 4.35 7.68 12.57
N GLY A 177 5.48 8.29 12.22
CA GLY A 177 5.71 9.67 12.60
C GLY A 177 7.17 10.10 12.53
N TYR A 178 7.46 11.14 13.28
CA TYR A 178 8.79 11.74 13.37
C TYR A 178 9.03 12.38 14.74
N GLU A 179 10.28 12.74 15.00
CA GLU A 179 10.71 13.48 16.17
C GLU A 179 10.72 14.98 15.82
N LYS A 180 10.17 15.81 16.72
CA LYS A 180 10.36 17.26 16.69
C LYS A 180 10.58 17.81 18.11
N ASP A 181 11.72 18.45 18.32
CA ASP A 181 12.11 19.13 19.57
C ASP A 181 12.17 18.20 20.81
N GLY A 182 12.76 17.02 20.64
CA GLY A 182 12.82 15.93 21.63
C GLY A 182 11.49 15.22 21.90
N LYS A 183 10.48 15.36 21.03
CA LYS A 183 9.13 14.81 21.23
C LYS A 183 8.62 14.06 20.00
N PRO A 184 7.94 12.91 20.20
CA PRO A 184 7.32 12.20 19.09
C PRO A 184 6.09 12.95 18.58
N VAL A 185 6.04 13.15 17.26
CA VAL A 185 4.87 13.57 16.51
C VAL A 185 4.29 12.34 15.81
N LYS A 186 3.09 11.94 16.22
CA LYS A 186 2.39 10.79 15.62
C LYS A 186 1.60 11.23 14.39
N ILE A 187 1.69 10.45 13.32
CA ILE A 187 0.88 10.57 12.11
C ILE A 187 -0.14 9.43 12.12
N ALA A 188 -1.40 9.73 11.79
CA ALA A 188 -2.44 8.72 11.73
C ALA A 188 -2.19 7.77 10.54
N THR A 189 -2.65 6.53 10.66
CA THR A 189 -2.53 5.54 9.59
C THR A 189 -3.89 4.95 9.25
N ALA A 190 -4.10 4.70 7.97
CA ALA A 190 -5.22 3.93 7.46
C ALA A 190 -4.68 2.74 6.67
N VAL A 191 -5.30 1.58 6.83
CA VAL A 191 -4.77 0.31 6.31
C VAL A 191 -5.71 -0.31 5.27
N SER A 192 -5.12 -0.81 4.19
CA SER A 192 -5.78 -1.61 3.17
C SER A 192 -5.10 -2.97 3.08
N ASN A 193 -5.79 -4.01 3.56
CA ASN A 193 -5.23 -5.36 3.63
C ASN A 193 -5.16 -6.02 2.24
N GLY A 194 -4.15 -6.85 2.06
CA GLY A 194 -3.94 -7.66 0.86
C GLY A 194 -4.42 -9.10 1.04
N SER A 195 -4.19 -9.92 0.02
CA SER A 195 -4.45 -11.36 0.08
C SER A 195 -3.68 -12.14 -0.98
N VAL A 196 -3.50 -13.42 -0.71
CA VAL A 196 -3.04 -14.41 -1.70
C VAL A 196 -4.15 -15.43 -1.89
N THR A 197 -4.63 -15.57 -3.12
CA THR A 197 -5.59 -16.61 -3.49
C THR A 197 -4.86 -17.82 -4.06
N VAL A 198 -5.09 -19.00 -3.50
CA VAL A 198 -4.49 -20.25 -3.95
C VAL A 198 -5.14 -20.70 -5.26
N GLY A 199 -4.31 -20.91 -6.27
CA GLY A 199 -4.73 -21.29 -7.62
C GLY A 199 -4.11 -20.39 -8.67
N SER A 200 -4.18 -20.83 -9.93
CA SER A 200 -3.94 -19.96 -11.06
C SER A 200 -5.11 -18.98 -11.21
N ILE A 201 -4.84 -17.78 -11.74
CA ILE A 201 -5.89 -16.96 -12.32
C ILE A 201 -6.47 -17.78 -13.48
N VAL A 202 -7.59 -18.47 -13.26
CA VAL A 202 -8.56 -18.58 -14.34
C VAL A 202 -9.15 -17.19 -14.41
N THR A 203 -8.76 -16.41 -15.43
CA THR A 203 -9.53 -15.23 -15.83
C THR A 203 -10.86 -15.77 -16.29
N THR A 204 -11.75 -16.01 -15.32
CA THR A 204 -13.14 -16.31 -15.59
C THR A 204 -13.72 -14.95 -15.85
N THR A 205 -13.77 -14.56 -17.11
CA THR A 205 -14.54 -13.40 -17.57
C THR A 205 -15.99 -13.68 -17.20
N THR A 206 -16.39 -13.32 -15.97
CA THR A 206 -17.80 -13.23 -15.64
C THR A 206 -18.32 -12.02 -16.38
N THR A 207 -19.01 -12.27 -17.50
CA THR A 207 -19.93 -11.32 -18.14
C THR A 207 -21.07 -11.01 -17.17
N GLN A 208 -20.76 -10.25 -16.11
CA GLN A 208 -21.76 -9.47 -15.43
C GLN A 208 -22.08 -8.28 -16.34
N PRO A 209 -23.34 -8.02 -16.68
CA PRO A 209 -23.69 -6.89 -17.53
C PRO A 209 -23.22 -5.61 -16.82
N PRO A 210 -22.36 -4.79 -17.43
CA PRO A 210 -21.96 -3.55 -16.82
C PRO A 210 -23.15 -2.59 -16.91
N THR A 211 -23.64 -2.12 -15.77
CA THR A 211 -24.35 -0.83 -15.72
C THR A 211 -23.31 0.28 -15.69
N SER A 212 -22.47 0.36 -16.73
CA SER A 212 -21.56 1.47 -16.95
C SER A 212 -22.18 2.40 -17.98
N ARG A 213 -22.19 3.69 -17.68
CA ARG A 213 -22.63 4.73 -18.59
C ARG A 213 -21.66 4.76 -19.77
N ILE A 214 -22.09 4.35 -20.95
CA ILE A 214 -21.31 4.47 -22.20
C ILE A 214 -21.08 5.96 -22.48
N VAL A 215 -19.81 6.36 -22.60
CA VAL A 215 -19.40 7.69 -23.04
C VAL A 215 -18.84 7.53 -24.45
N ARG A 216 -19.70 7.67 -25.47
CA ARG A 216 -19.32 7.42 -26.87
C ARG A 216 -18.13 8.28 -27.27
N GLY A 217 -17.07 7.64 -27.78
CA GLY A 217 -15.84 8.28 -28.24
C GLY A 217 -14.69 8.31 -27.23
N ASP A 218 -14.94 8.09 -25.93
CA ASP A 218 -13.92 8.11 -24.86
C ASP A 218 -13.31 6.70 -24.68
N ALA A 219 -12.55 6.26 -25.68
CA ALA A 219 -11.96 4.93 -25.74
C ALA A 219 -10.85 4.73 -24.70
N ASN A 220 -10.19 5.80 -24.26
CA ASN A 220 -9.13 5.75 -23.26
C ASN A 220 -9.64 5.91 -21.80
N CYS A 221 -10.92 6.24 -21.62
CA CYS A 221 -11.61 6.44 -20.34
C CYS A 221 -11.06 7.58 -19.48
N ASP A 222 -10.53 8.65 -20.09
CA ASP A 222 -10.01 9.84 -19.38
C ASP A 222 -11.08 10.92 -19.15
N GLY A 223 -12.30 10.71 -19.66
CA GLY A 223 -13.44 11.61 -19.49
C GLY A 223 -13.53 12.72 -20.54
N THR A 224 -12.62 12.74 -21.51
CA THR A 224 -12.65 13.65 -22.65
C THR A 224 -12.65 12.87 -23.97
N ILE A 225 -13.18 13.47 -25.04
CA ILE A 225 -13.13 12.90 -26.38
C ILE A 225 -12.09 13.69 -27.15
N ASP A 226 -10.95 13.07 -27.47
CA ASP A 226 -9.85 13.68 -28.21
C ASP A 226 -9.11 12.70 -29.13
N MET A 227 -7.96 13.14 -29.67
CA MET A 227 -7.20 12.31 -30.61
C MET A 227 -6.55 11.08 -29.94
N GLY A 228 -6.35 11.13 -28.62
CA GLY A 228 -5.85 10.03 -27.80
C GLY A 228 -6.76 8.80 -27.89
N ASP A 229 -8.08 8.99 -27.97
CA ASP A 229 -9.04 7.91 -28.15
C ASP A 229 -8.86 7.20 -29.50
N ALA A 230 -8.83 7.98 -30.58
CA ALA A 230 -8.61 7.44 -31.92
C ALA A 230 -7.25 6.74 -32.05
N VAL A 231 -6.20 7.29 -31.42
CA VAL A 231 -4.87 6.70 -31.39
C VAL A 231 -4.87 5.38 -30.61
N LEU A 232 -5.51 5.32 -29.44
CA LEU A 232 -5.59 4.10 -28.66
C LEU A 232 -6.34 2.99 -29.40
N ILE A 233 -7.44 3.32 -30.08
CA ILE A 233 -8.17 2.39 -30.95
C ILE A 233 -7.23 1.81 -32.00
N MET A 234 -6.55 2.67 -32.77
CA MET A 234 -5.62 2.24 -33.82
C MET A 234 -4.45 1.40 -33.26
N GLN A 235 -3.91 1.79 -32.11
CA GLN A 235 -2.82 1.08 -31.44
C GLN A 235 -3.25 -0.29 -30.93
N SER A 236 -4.46 -0.41 -30.39
CA SER A 236 -5.01 -1.69 -29.91
C SER A 236 -5.21 -2.69 -31.05
N LEU A 237 -5.59 -2.21 -32.24
CA LEU A 237 -5.77 -3.03 -33.44
C LEU A 237 -4.43 -3.41 -34.09
N ALA A 238 -3.49 -2.47 -34.15
CA ALA A 238 -2.20 -2.69 -34.80
C ALA A 238 -1.21 -3.48 -33.93
N ASN A 239 -1.29 -3.34 -32.60
CA ASN A 239 -0.41 -4.01 -31.65
C ASN A 239 -1.17 -4.46 -30.39
N PRO A 240 -2.06 -5.48 -30.53
CA PRO A 240 -2.92 -5.94 -29.43
C PRO A 240 -2.14 -6.51 -28.25
N ASN A 241 -0.96 -7.11 -28.47
CA ASN A 241 -0.11 -7.62 -27.39
C ASN A 241 0.39 -6.50 -26.45
N LYS A 242 0.41 -5.25 -26.93
CA LYS A 242 0.82 -4.10 -26.14
C LYS A 242 -0.37 -3.25 -25.68
N TYR A 243 -1.34 -3.00 -26.57
CA TYR A 243 -2.43 -2.04 -26.32
C TYR A 243 -3.84 -2.65 -26.42
N GLY A 244 -3.96 -3.96 -26.65
CA GLY A 244 -5.24 -4.68 -26.61
C GLY A 244 -5.73 -4.91 -25.18
N LEU A 245 -6.85 -5.63 -25.01
CA LEU A 245 -7.45 -5.88 -23.69
C LEU A 245 -6.50 -6.53 -22.68
N ASP A 246 -5.62 -7.42 -23.17
CA ASP A 246 -4.61 -8.12 -22.38
C ASP A 246 -3.20 -7.55 -22.65
N GLY A 247 -3.14 -6.27 -23.05
CA GLY A 247 -1.92 -5.58 -23.43
C GLY A 247 -0.94 -5.41 -22.27
N THR A 248 0.35 -5.38 -22.58
CA THR A 248 1.41 -5.15 -21.59
C THR A 248 1.58 -3.69 -21.15
N ASP A 249 1.01 -2.72 -21.88
CA ASP A 249 1.14 -1.30 -21.56
C ASP A 249 0.11 -0.86 -20.51
N SER A 250 0.52 -0.10 -19.50
CA SER A 250 -0.38 0.41 -18.45
C SER A 250 -1.59 1.22 -18.96
N LYS A 251 -1.53 1.72 -20.20
CA LYS A 251 -2.61 2.46 -20.87
C LYS A 251 -3.24 1.67 -22.03
N HIS A 252 -3.16 0.35 -22.01
CA HIS A 252 -3.83 -0.50 -22.99
C HIS A 252 -5.37 -0.31 -22.94
N ILE A 253 -6.07 -0.65 -24.04
CA ILE A 253 -7.52 -0.49 -24.10
C ILE A 253 -8.20 -1.39 -23.07
N THR A 254 -9.24 -0.89 -22.39
CA THR A 254 -10.04 -1.65 -21.42
C THR A 254 -11.34 -2.15 -22.06
N SER A 255 -12.07 -3.06 -21.39
CA SER A 255 -13.40 -3.47 -21.86
C SER A 255 -14.38 -2.31 -21.92
N GLN A 256 -14.28 -1.35 -20.99
CA GLN A 256 -15.08 -0.11 -21.05
C GLN A 256 -14.66 0.76 -22.23
N GLY A 257 -13.35 0.88 -22.47
CA GLY A 257 -12.80 1.60 -23.61
C GLY A 257 -13.25 1.03 -24.95
N GLN A 258 -13.42 -0.30 -25.05
CA GLN A 258 -14.03 -0.92 -26.22
C GLN A 258 -15.49 -0.52 -26.42
N LEU A 259 -16.30 -0.51 -25.35
CA LEU A 259 -17.70 -0.08 -25.42
C LEU A 259 -17.87 1.41 -25.74
N ASN A 260 -16.99 2.25 -25.20
CA ASN A 260 -16.98 3.68 -25.47
C ASN A 260 -16.49 3.97 -26.90
N GLY A 261 -15.47 3.24 -27.35
CA GLY A 261 -14.81 3.41 -28.63
C GLY A 261 -15.55 2.79 -29.81
N ASP A 262 -16.42 1.81 -29.60
CA ASP A 262 -17.29 1.20 -30.63
C ASP A 262 -18.44 2.16 -31.01
N VAL A 263 -18.11 3.12 -31.88
CA VAL A 263 -18.99 4.20 -32.32
C VAL A 263 -19.50 3.98 -33.74
N ASP A 264 -18.89 3.10 -34.52
CA ASP A 264 -19.31 2.73 -35.88
C ASP A 264 -20.36 1.61 -35.86
N GLU A 265 -21.64 1.99 -35.82
CA GLU A 265 -22.77 1.04 -35.75
C GLU A 265 -22.91 0.13 -36.98
N ASP A 266 -22.19 0.41 -38.08
CA ASP A 266 -22.18 -0.43 -39.28
C ASP A 266 -21.45 -1.77 -39.05
N VAL A 267 -20.50 -1.82 -38.10
CA VAL A 267 -19.70 -3.00 -37.80
C VAL A 267 -19.57 -3.17 -36.30
N ALA A 268 -20.10 -4.27 -35.75
CA ALA A 268 -19.99 -4.54 -34.33
C ALA A 268 -18.53 -4.79 -33.90
N GLY A 269 -18.08 -4.08 -32.86
CA GLY A 269 -16.76 -4.19 -32.28
C GLY A 269 -15.76 -3.21 -32.87
N LEU A 270 -14.70 -2.95 -32.12
CA LEU A 270 -13.71 -1.91 -32.44
C LEU A 270 -12.99 -2.15 -33.78
N THR A 271 -13.03 -1.15 -34.66
CA THR A 271 -12.36 -1.13 -35.96
C THR A 271 -11.62 0.18 -36.19
N SER A 272 -10.91 0.29 -37.33
CA SER A 272 -10.30 1.56 -37.73
C SER A 272 -11.33 2.62 -38.13
N ASN A 273 -12.57 2.23 -38.44
CA ASN A 273 -13.63 3.18 -38.78
C ASN A 273 -14.16 3.92 -37.55
N ASP A 274 -14.11 3.29 -36.37
CA ASP A 274 -14.42 3.94 -35.10
C ASP A 274 -13.49 5.12 -34.81
N ALA A 275 -12.19 4.86 -34.95
CA ALA A 275 -11.17 5.90 -34.84
C ALA A 275 -11.39 7.01 -35.88
N LEU A 276 -11.78 6.66 -37.11
CA LEU A 276 -12.11 7.63 -38.16
C LEU A 276 -13.36 8.45 -37.81
N LYS A 277 -14.37 7.85 -37.17
CA LYS A 277 -15.61 8.52 -36.77
C LYS A 277 -15.35 9.51 -35.63
N ILE A 278 -14.53 9.14 -34.64
CA ILE A 278 -14.02 10.05 -33.60
C ILE A 278 -13.26 11.22 -34.24
N GLN A 279 -12.35 10.95 -35.18
CA GLN A 279 -11.63 12.02 -35.90
C GLN A 279 -12.58 12.97 -36.65
N LYS A 280 -13.60 12.44 -37.34
CA LYS A 280 -14.61 13.26 -38.03
C LYS A 280 -15.42 14.11 -37.06
N PHE A 281 -15.75 13.59 -35.87
CA PHE A 281 -16.45 14.32 -34.81
C PHE A 281 -15.60 15.48 -34.26
N LEU A 282 -14.32 15.23 -33.97
CA LEU A 282 -13.38 16.26 -33.52
C LEU A 282 -13.17 17.37 -34.56
N LEU A 283 -13.24 17.01 -35.85
CA LEU A 283 -13.19 17.95 -36.97
C LEU A 283 -14.53 18.64 -37.26
N LYS A 284 -15.59 18.34 -36.49
CA LYS A 284 -16.96 18.86 -36.68
C LYS A 284 -17.57 18.55 -38.05
N LEU A 285 -17.09 17.49 -38.71
CA LEU A 285 -17.67 16.98 -39.96
C LEU A 285 -18.94 16.17 -39.71
N ILE A 286 -19.10 15.65 -38.50
CA ILE A 286 -20.30 15.04 -37.96
C ILE A 286 -20.62 15.67 -36.60
N THR A 287 -21.88 15.66 -36.19
CA THR A 287 -22.35 16.31 -34.96
C THR A 287 -22.59 15.34 -33.80
N GLU A 288 -22.50 14.03 -34.07
CA GLU A 288 -22.75 12.97 -33.10
C GLU A 288 -21.87 11.76 -33.40
N LEU A 289 -21.61 10.96 -32.35
CA LEU A 289 -20.92 9.68 -32.40
C LEU A 289 -21.93 8.56 -32.29
#